data_AF-A0A413YZ33-F1
#
_entry.id   AF-A0A413YZ33-F1
#
_cell.length_a   1.000
_cell.length_b   1.000
_cell.length_c   1.000
_cell.angle_alpha   90.00
_cell.angle_beta   90.00
_cell.angle_gamma   90.00
#
_symmetry.space_group_name_H-M   'P 1'
#
loop_
_entity.id
_entity.type
_entity.pdbx_description
1 polymer ?
#
loop_
_entity_poly.entity_id
_entity_poly.type
_entity_poly.pdbx_seq_one_letter_code
_entity_poly.pdbx_strand_id
1 'polypeptide(L)'
;MNIKKLADVKDRFADYEKIFNSGDYDKAADILSAILERIEECTDERKAGTMDDTFVKKSDMDGRPIYISLNHVMEYYVYACYFEPETDVLCTELPVGEYYRTYGSLCLKLSKFRRAEDAFKKAICWNPVDLDSYLGLAECYKNLNMLSRYLDVTKQAYRFCCSRATMARYYRNMGFYYVARYNTEAARVCYTYSNIYYKTDNADNELKYLEQALNDKTPEYSVKQMQEILDKNEVEPGPDSKTIGIIYRVGELMMNDKDYKLARDCFSIVYDITQETQLKTLLDELDKDLEDNNA
;
A
#
# COMPACT_ATOMS: atom_id res chain seq x y z
N MET A 1 -21.18 2.86 -16.40
CA MET A 1 -21.98 2.26 -15.30
C MET A 1 -23.47 2.63 -15.38
N ASN A 2 -24.41 1.72 -15.05
CA ASN A 2 -25.85 2.03 -14.98
C ASN A 2 -26.23 2.52 -13.57
N ILE A 3 -26.26 3.84 -13.38
CA ILE A 3 -26.43 4.54 -12.09
C ILE A 3 -27.67 4.08 -11.31
N LYS A 4 -28.77 3.70 -11.98
CA LYS A 4 -29.99 3.20 -11.32
C LYS A 4 -29.82 1.82 -10.68
N LYS A 5 -28.80 1.05 -11.07
CA LYS A 5 -28.53 -0.30 -10.57
C LYS A 5 -27.53 -0.36 -9.41
N LEU A 6 -26.98 0.78 -8.95
CA LEU A 6 -26.02 0.86 -7.83
C LEU A 6 -26.49 1.72 -6.66
N ALA A 7 -27.71 2.26 -6.70
CA ALA A 7 -28.28 2.94 -5.53
C ALA A 7 -28.39 1.97 -4.33
N ASP A 8 -28.73 0.70 -4.61
CA ASP A 8 -28.77 -0.40 -3.64
C ASP A 8 -27.39 -0.75 -3.06
N VAL A 9 -26.30 -0.55 -3.81
CA VAL A 9 -24.94 -0.83 -3.34
C VAL A 9 -24.55 0.07 -2.16
N LYS A 10 -24.91 1.36 -2.21
CA LYS A 10 -24.62 2.31 -1.12
C LYS A 10 -25.37 1.96 0.16
N ASP A 11 -26.66 1.63 0.04
CA ASP A 11 -27.49 1.23 1.19
C ASP A 11 -26.96 -0.06 1.83
N ARG A 12 -26.57 -1.05 1.01
CA ARG A 12 -25.98 -2.31 1.49
C ARG A 12 -24.62 -2.11 2.16
N PHE A 13 -23.85 -1.10 1.76
CA PHE A 13 -22.57 -0.78 2.41
C PHE A 13 -22.78 -0.25 3.84
N ALA A 14 -23.82 0.57 4.08
CA ALA A 14 -24.17 1.01 5.43
C ALA A 14 -24.55 -0.17 6.35
N ASP A 15 -25.24 -1.18 5.80
CA ASP A 15 -25.52 -2.42 6.53
C ASP A 15 -24.24 -3.18 6.89
N TYR A 16 -23.25 -3.23 5.98
CA TYR A 16 -21.94 -3.79 6.28
C TYR A 16 -21.28 -3.09 7.47
N GLU A 17 -21.22 -1.75 7.48
CA GLU A 17 -20.55 -1.00 8.56
C GLU A 17 -21.19 -1.30 9.93
N LYS A 18 -22.53 -1.38 9.98
CA LYS A 18 -23.25 -1.71 11.20
C LYS A 18 -22.89 -3.09 11.73
N ILE A 19 -22.82 -4.10 10.86
CA ILE A 19 -22.49 -5.49 11.23
C ILE A 19 -21.01 -5.65 11.58
N PHE A 20 -20.12 -4.96 10.85
CA PHE A 20 -18.71 -4.92 11.16
C PHE A 20 -18.46 -4.35 12.56
N ASN A 21 -19.12 -3.25 12.90
CA ASN A 21 -19.02 -2.61 14.20
C ASN A 21 -19.64 -3.44 15.35
N SER A 22 -20.54 -4.39 15.05
CA SER A 22 -21.01 -5.36 16.05
C SER A 22 -20.05 -6.52 16.29
N GLY A 23 -18.96 -6.63 15.51
CA GLY A 23 -17.96 -7.69 15.62
C GLY A 23 -18.32 -9.00 14.91
N ASP A 24 -19.42 -9.04 14.16
CA ASP A 24 -19.84 -10.21 13.39
C ASP A 24 -19.14 -10.20 12.02
N TYR A 25 -17.85 -10.59 12.06
CA TYR A 25 -16.96 -10.49 10.91
C TYR A 25 -17.32 -11.45 9.77
N ASP A 26 -17.88 -12.63 10.08
CA ASP A 26 -18.35 -13.56 9.04
C ASP A 26 -19.51 -12.95 8.25
N LYS A 27 -20.53 -12.43 8.95
CA LYS A 27 -21.66 -11.78 8.29
C LYS A 27 -21.26 -10.50 7.56
N ALA A 28 -20.35 -9.72 8.13
CA ALA A 28 -19.80 -8.55 7.45
C ALA A 28 -19.09 -8.93 6.13
N ALA A 29 -18.37 -10.06 6.12
CA ALA A 29 -17.72 -10.57 4.91
C ALA A 29 -18.75 -11.01 3.86
N ASP A 30 -19.81 -11.70 4.28
CA ASP A 30 -20.87 -12.13 3.36
C ASP A 30 -21.59 -10.93 2.71
N ILE A 31 -21.85 -9.86 3.48
CA ILE A 31 -22.44 -8.63 2.94
C ILE A 31 -21.49 -7.99 1.90
N LEU A 32 -20.20 -7.82 2.22
CA LEU A 32 -19.23 -7.26 1.27
C LEU A 32 -19.08 -8.12 0.02
N SER A 33 -19.02 -9.45 0.15
CA SER A 33 -18.97 -10.37 -0.99
C SER A 33 -20.15 -10.14 -1.93
N ALA A 34 -21.36 -10.03 -1.38
CA ALA A 34 -22.57 -9.84 -2.15
C ALA A 34 -22.72 -8.42 -2.73
N ILE A 35 -22.05 -7.42 -2.16
CA ILE A 35 -21.89 -6.08 -2.76
C ILE A 35 -20.94 -6.16 -3.96
N LEU A 36 -19.79 -6.81 -3.80
CA LEU A 36 -18.77 -6.92 -4.85
C LEU A 36 -19.27 -7.74 -6.05
N GLU A 37 -19.98 -8.84 -5.81
CA GLU A 37 -20.67 -9.60 -6.87
C GLU A 37 -21.65 -8.73 -7.63
N ARG A 38 -22.44 -7.91 -6.93
CA ARG A 38 -23.39 -7.00 -7.54
C ARG A 38 -22.72 -5.92 -8.39
N ILE A 39 -21.59 -5.38 -7.94
CA ILE A 39 -20.81 -4.40 -8.70
C ILE A 39 -20.32 -5.03 -10.00
N GLU A 40 -19.70 -6.22 -9.95
CA GLU A 40 -19.19 -6.94 -11.14
C GLU A 40 -20.32 -7.30 -12.12
N GLU A 41 -21.56 -7.55 -11.66
CA GLU A 41 -22.73 -7.74 -12.54
C GLU A 41 -23.23 -6.44 -13.22
N CYS A 42 -22.98 -5.29 -12.60
CA CYS A 42 -23.53 -3.99 -13.01
C CYS A 42 -22.53 -3.10 -13.75
N THR A 43 -21.25 -3.47 -13.77
CA THR A 43 -20.18 -2.72 -14.42
C THR A 43 -19.53 -3.53 -15.53
N ASP A 44 -19.30 -2.87 -16.67
CA ASP A 44 -18.46 -3.33 -17.78
C ASP A 44 -17.16 -2.52 -17.86
N GLU A 45 -16.85 -1.78 -16.79
CA GLU A 45 -15.68 -0.92 -16.68
C GLU A 45 -14.39 -1.73 -16.72
N ARG A 46 -13.44 -1.25 -17.53
CA ARG A 46 -12.14 -1.87 -17.70
C ARG A 46 -11.20 -1.41 -16.60
N LYS A 47 -10.77 -2.32 -15.74
CA LYS A 47 -9.87 -2.06 -14.61
C LYS A 47 -8.53 -1.49 -15.09
N ALA A 48 -7.90 -0.64 -14.29
CA ALA A 48 -6.63 0.02 -14.57
C ALA A 48 -5.45 -0.96 -14.74
N GLY A 49 -5.51 -2.12 -14.09
CA GLY A 49 -4.53 -3.18 -14.23
C GLY A 49 -5.14 -4.55 -14.45
N THR A 50 -4.29 -5.46 -14.89
CA THR A 50 -4.55 -6.90 -14.94
C THR A 50 -3.46 -7.61 -14.16
N MET A 51 -3.87 -8.42 -13.18
CA MET A 51 -2.95 -9.25 -12.39
C MET A 51 -2.71 -10.59 -13.08
N ASP A 52 -1.44 -10.94 -13.24
CA ASP A 52 -1.01 -12.32 -13.41
C ASP A 52 -0.88 -13.00 -12.03
N ASP A 53 0.00 -13.99 -11.89
CA ASP A 53 0.22 -14.71 -10.63
C ASP A 53 0.58 -13.78 -9.46
N THR A 54 1.60 -12.94 -9.64
CA THR A 54 2.09 -11.98 -8.62
C THR A 54 2.32 -10.58 -9.17
N PHE A 55 2.32 -10.38 -10.48
CA PHE A 55 2.65 -9.11 -11.11
C PHE A 55 1.43 -8.45 -11.74
N VAL A 56 1.28 -7.15 -11.51
CA VAL A 56 0.29 -6.33 -12.21
C VAL A 56 0.89 -5.79 -13.50
N LYS A 57 0.06 -5.72 -14.55
CA LYS A 57 0.36 -5.04 -15.80
C LYS A 57 -0.71 -3.98 -16.07
N LYS A 58 -0.36 -2.95 -16.83
CA LYS A 58 -1.33 -1.98 -17.35
C LYS A 58 -2.32 -2.70 -18.29
N SER A 59 -3.52 -2.15 -18.41
CA SER A 59 -4.58 -2.70 -19.25
C SER A 59 -4.53 -2.07 -20.66
N ASP A 60 -4.16 -2.85 -21.69
CA ASP A 60 -3.80 -2.31 -23.03
C ASP A 60 -4.69 -2.77 -24.22
N MET A 61 -5.85 -3.39 -23.97
CA MET A 61 -6.41 -4.29 -24.99
C MET A 61 -7.24 -3.64 -26.12
N ASP A 62 -7.82 -2.45 -26.00
CA ASP A 62 -8.82 -1.99 -27.00
C ASP A 62 -8.99 -0.47 -27.18
N GLY A 63 -8.16 0.37 -26.58
CA GLY A 63 -8.25 1.83 -26.67
C GLY A 63 -9.47 2.46 -25.98
N ARG A 64 -10.35 1.68 -25.33
CA ARG A 64 -11.39 2.24 -24.44
C ARG A 64 -10.75 2.85 -23.19
N PRO A 65 -11.43 3.78 -22.50
CA PRO A 65 -10.92 4.25 -21.22
C PRO A 65 -10.75 3.10 -20.22
N ILE A 66 -9.80 3.27 -19.30
CA ILE A 66 -9.63 2.42 -18.12
C ILE A 66 -10.09 3.17 -16.87
N TYR A 67 -10.50 2.42 -15.87
CA TYR A 67 -11.06 2.93 -14.63
C TYR A 67 -10.17 2.55 -13.45
N ILE A 68 -9.77 3.57 -12.67
CA ILE A 68 -8.96 3.44 -11.46
C ILE A 68 -9.76 3.83 -10.23
N SER A 69 -9.69 3.02 -9.17
CA SER A 69 -10.34 3.27 -7.89
C SER A 69 -9.35 3.90 -6.90
N LEU A 70 -9.21 5.22 -6.96
CA LEU A 70 -8.27 5.97 -6.13
C LEU A 70 -8.73 6.06 -4.67
N ASN A 71 -7.79 5.88 -3.75
CA ASN A 71 -7.91 6.25 -2.33
C ASN A 71 -7.43 7.69 -2.09
N HIS A 72 -6.43 8.13 -2.87
CA HIS A 72 -5.88 9.48 -2.81
C HIS A 72 -5.49 9.95 -4.21
N VAL A 73 -5.62 11.25 -4.51
CA VAL A 73 -5.35 11.79 -5.85
C VAL A 73 -3.92 11.56 -6.34
N MET A 74 -2.94 11.51 -5.42
CA MET A 74 -1.55 11.19 -5.74
C MET A 74 -1.40 9.85 -6.47
N GLU A 75 -2.28 8.88 -6.21
CA GLU A 75 -2.21 7.54 -6.80
C GLU A 75 -2.42 7.60 -8.30
N TYR A 76 -3.19 8.58 -8.79
CA TYR A 76 -3.34 8.81 -10.23
C TYR A 76 -1.98 9.14 -10.87
N TYR A 77 -1.21 10.05 -10.26
CA TYR A 77 0.07 10.48 -10.79
C TYR A 77 1.14 9.38 -10.67
N VAL A 78 1.15 8.67 -9.54
CA VAL A 78 2.03 7.50 -9.37
C VAL A 78 1.69 6.44 -10.42
N TYR A 79 0.41 6.13 -10.62
CA TYR A 79 -0.05 5.20 -11.66
C TYR A 79 0.39 5.65 -13.05
N ALA A 80 0.10 6.90 -13.43
CA ALA A 80 0.45 7.45 -14.73
C ALA A 80 1.96 7.36 -15.02
N CYS A 81 2.81 7.64 -14.03
CA CYS A 81 4.26 7.61 -14.19
C CYS A 81 4.88 6.20 -14.18
N TYR A 82 4.27 5.20 -13.53
CA TYR A 82 4.80 3.82 -13.51
C TYR A 82 4.21 2.95 -14.61
N PHE A 83 2.96 3.18 -14.98
CA PHE A 83 2.21 2.35 -15.91
C PHE A 83 2.06 2.97 -17.28
N GLU A 84 2.26 4.29 -17.44
CA GLU A 84 2.24 4.97 -18.75
C GLU A 84 1.08 4.51 -19.65
N PRO A 85 -0.18 4.71 -19.21
CA PRO A 85 -1.35 4.25 -19.94
C PRO A 85 -1.49 5.01 -21.27
N GLU A 86 -1.86 4.27 -22.33
CA GLU A 86 -2.03 4.81 -23.70
C GLU A 86 -3.49 5.19 -24.01
N THR A 87 -4.32 5.28 -22.98
CA THR A 87 -5.74 5.57 -23.05
C THR A 87 -6.16 6.47 -21.90
N ASP A 88 -7.36 7.02 -21.98
CA ASP A 88 -7.95 7.82 -20.91
C ASP A 88 -8.09 7.00 -19.62
N VAL A 89 -7.64 7.59 -18.51
CA VAL A 89 -7.77 7.03 -17.17
C VAL A 89 -8.84 7.81 -16.43
N LEU A 90 -9.94 7.13 -16.12
CA LEU A 90 -11.10 7.68 -15.43
C LEU A 90 -11.17 7.16 -13.99
N CYS A 91 -11.74 7.96 -13.09
CA CYS A 91 -12.02 7.50 -11.73
C CYS A 91 -13.32 6.69 -11.70
N THR A 92 -13.36 5.64 -10.89
CA THR A 92 -14.60 4.91 -10.60
C THR A 92 -15.56 5.79 -9.79
N GLU A 93 -16.88 5.63 -10.00
CA GLU A 93 -17.89 6.36 -9.20
C GLU A 93 -18.00 5.85 -7.76
N LEU A 94 -17.61 4.59 -7.52
CA LEU A 94 -17.54 3.95 -6.21
C LEU A 94 -16.09 3.58 -5.89
N PRO A 95 -15.70 3.52 -4.60
CA PRO A 95 -14.37 3.08 -4.20
C PRO A 95 -14.25 1.55 -4.24
N VAL A 96 -14.45 0.94 -5.42
CA VAL A 96 -14.52 -0.52 -5.61
C VAL A 96 -13.22 -1.22 -5.17
N GLY A 97 -12.07 -0.58 -5.40
CA GLY A 97 -10.77 -1.07 -4.94
C GLY A 97 -10.70 -1.18 -3.41
N GLU A 98 -11.20 -0.16 -2.69
CA GLU A 98 -11.29 -0.18 -1.23
C GLU A 98 -12.25 -1.26 -0.71
N TYR A 99 -13.37 -1.50 -1.40
CA TYR A 99 -14.30 -2.57 -1.02
C TYR A 99 -13.63 -3.95 -1.13
N TYR A 100 -12.88 -4.20 -2.21
CA TYR A 100 -12.09 -5.42 -2.35
C TYR A 100 -11.00 -5.54 -1.29
N ARG A 101 -10.26 -4.46 -1.02
CA ARG A 101 -9.22 -4.41 0.02
C ARG A 101 -9.78 -4.69 1.41
N THR A 102 -10.93 -4.12 1.72
CA THR A 102 -11.65 -4.31 2.99
C THR A 102 -12.12 -5.76 3.13
N TYR A 103 -12.74 -6.31 2.08
CA TYR A 103 -13.15 -7.71 2.05
C TYR A 103 -11.96 -8.67 2.20
N GLY A 104 -10.84 -8.37 1.54
CA GLY A 104 -9.59 -9.14 1.65
C GLY A 104 -9.04 -9.13 3.08
N SER A 105 -9.02 -7.95 3.72
CA SER A 105 -8.58 -7.78 5.10
C SER A 105 -9.46 -8.56 6.09
N LEU A 106 -10.77 -8.56 5.86
CA LEU A 106 -11.71 -9.32 6.67
C LEU A 106 -11.53 -10.84 6.48
N CYS A 107 -11.32 -11.27 5.23
CA CYS A 107 -10.99 -12.67 4.94
C CYS A 107 -9.68 -13.11 5.61
N LEU A 108 -8.63 -12.26 5.63
CA LEU A 108 -7.40 -12.52 6.38
C LEU A 108 -7.68 -12.73 7.87
N LYS A 109 -8.46 -11.82 8.48
CA LYS A 109 -8.84 -11.90 9.90
C LYS A 109 -9.58 -13.20 10.23
N LEU A 110 -10.39 -13.70 9.29
CA LEU A 110 -11.11 -14.97 9.37
C LEU A 110 -10.28 -16.18 8.92
N SER A 111 -8.98 -16.02 8.66
CA SER A 111 -8.08 -17.06 8.13
C SER A 111 -8.53 -17.68 6.79
N LYS A 112 -9.37 -16.98 6.02
CA LYS A 112 -9.83 -17.36 4.67
C LYS A 112 -8.82 -16.91 3.61
N PHE A 113 -7.56 -17.36 3.72
CA PHE A 113 -6.42 -16.81 2.97
C PHE A 113 -6.57 -16.82 1.43
N ARG A 114 -7.17 -17.84 0.84
CA ARG A 114 -7.40 -17.88 -0.63
C ARG A 114 -8.45 -16.86 -1.10
N ARG A 115 -9.48 -16.61 -0.29
CA ARG A 115 -10.46 -15.56 -0.59
C ARG A 115 -9.84 -14.18 -0.45
N ALA A 116 -9.00 -14.00 0.57
CA ALA A 116 -8.22 -12.79 0.73
C ALA A 116 -7.26 -12.54 -0.45
N GLU A 117 -6.56 -13.57 -0.91
CA GLU A 117 -5.67 -13.49 -2.09
C GLU A 117 -6.43 -12.98 -3.32
N ASP A 118 -7.57 -13.58 -3.66
CA ASP A 118 -8.41 -13.17 -4.79
C ASP A 118 -8.88 -11.71 -4.65
N ALA A 119 -9.33 -11.34 -3.43
CA ALA A 119 -9.80 -9.99 -3.14
C ALA A 119 -8.69 -8.95 -3.31
N PHE A 120 -7.49 -9.16 -2.74
CA PHE A 120 -6.39 -8.21 -2.89
C PHE A 120 -5.89 -8.13 -4.33
N LYS A 121 -5.87 -9.24 -5.08
CA LYS A 121 -5.57 -9.21 -6.52
C LYS A 121 -6.56 -8.34 -7.29
N LYS A 122 -7.86 -8.47 -6.99
CA LYS A 122 -8.89 -7.62 -7.59
C LYS A 122 -8.76 -6.16 -7.18
N ALA A 123 -8.42 -5.88 -5.92
CA ALA A 123 -8.13 -4.52 -5.46
C ALA A 123 -6.96 -3.90 -6.25
N ILE A 124 -5.86 -4.65 -6.43
CA ILE A 124 -4.70 -4.22 -7.24
C ILE A 124 -5.08 -4.02 -8.72
N CYS A 125 -5.96 -4.85 -9.29
CA CYS A 125 -6.46 -4.60 -10.65
C CYS A 125 -7.20 -3.25 -10.75
N TRP A 126 -8.02 -2.91 -9.74
CA TRP A 126 -8.74 -1.64 -9.68
C TRP A 126 -7.84 -0.45 -9.34
N ASN A 127 -6.78 -0.67 -8.56
CA ASN A 127 -5.79 0.34 -8.21
C ASN A 127 -4.38 -0.29 -8.14
N PRO A 128 -3.63 -0.25 -9.25
CA PRO A 128 -2.32 -0.91 -9.34
C PRO A 128 -1.22 -0.34 -8.44
N VAL A 129 -1.47 0.79 -7.78
CA VAL A 129 -0.54 1.47 -6.87
C VAL A 129 -1.03 1.48 -5.42
N ASP A 130 -2.12 0.77 -5.10
CA ASP A 130 -2.63 0.63 -3.73
C ASP A 130 -1.71 -0.25 -2.87
N LEU A 131 -0.81 0.40 -2.13
CA LEU A 131 0.17 -0.21 -1.25
C LEU A 131 -0.46 -1.21 -0.27
N ASP A 132 -1.59 -0.85 0.36
CA ASP A 132 -2.20 -1.69 1.39
C ASP A 132 -2.67 -3.03 0.82
N SER A 133 -3.13 -3.02 -0.43
CA SER A 133 -3.52 -4.25 -1.12
C SER A 133 -2.32 -5.16 -1.42
N TYR A 134 -1.15 -4.61 -1.79
CA TYR A 134 0.07 -5.42 -1.91
C TYR A 134 0.51 -6.00 -0.58
N LEU A 135 0.46 -5.21 0.49
CA LEU A 135 0.87 -5.66 1.81
C LEU A 135 -0.11 -6.71 2.38
N GLY A 136 -1.40 -6.60 2.07
CA GLY A 136 -2.40 -7.62 2.36
C GLY A 136 -2.18 -8.91 1.56
N LEU A 137 -1.84 -8.80 0.28
CA LEU A 137 -1.50 -9.94 -0.56
C LEU A 137 -0.22 -10.66 -0.07
N ALA A 138 0.79 -9.90 0.37
CA ALA A 138 1.98 -10.44 1.02
C ALA A 138 1.61 -11.26 2.26
N GLU A 139 0.75 -10.72 3.13
CA GLU A 139 0.29 -11.46 4.32
C GLU A 139 -0.45 -12.75 3.95
N CYS A 140 -1.23 -12.76 2.86
CA CYS A 140 -1.84 -13.99 2.35
C CYS A 140 -0.78 -15.02 1.98
N TYR A 141 0.24 -14.64 1.20
CA TYR A 141 1.29 -15.56 0.78
C TYR A 141 2.16 -16.06 1.93
N LYS A 142 2.39 -15.22 2.94
CA LYS A 142 3.02 -15.63 4.19
C LYS A 142 2.22 -16.75 4.88
N ASN A 143 0.92 -16.57 5.08
CA ASN A 143 0.06 -17.56 5.74
C ASN A 143 -0.16 -18.83 4.89
N LEU A 144 -0.05 -18.73 3.56
CA LEU A 144 -0.10 -19.85 2.63
C LEU A 144 1.25 -20.56 2.45
N ASN A 145 2.31 -20.13 3.15
CA ASN A 145 3.69 -20.64 3.00
C ASN A 145 4.24 -20.53 1.56
N MET A 146 3.83 -19.51 0.81
CA MET A 146 4.27 -19.24 -0.56
C MET A 146 5.40 -18.20 -0.58
N LEU A 147 6.57 -18.59 -0.06
CA LEU A 147 7.69 -17.67 0.19
C LEU A 147 8.19 -16.92 -1.05
N SER A 148 8.18 -17.56 -2.24
CA SER A 148 8.57 -16.88 -3.49
C SER A 148 7.59 -15.77 -3.83
N ARG A 149 6.29 -16.06 -3.80
CA ARG A 149 5.25 -15.08 -4.12
C ARG A 149 5.22 -13.94 -3.09
N TYR A 150 5.47 -14.26 -1.83
CA TYR A 150 5.64 -13.29 -0.75
C TYR A 150 6.74 -12.26 -1.06
N LEU A 151 7.90 -12.73 -1.52
CA LEU A 151 9.00 -11.85 -1.93
C LEU A 151 8.59 -10.98 -3.12
N ASP A 152 8.02 -11.59 -4.17
CA ASP A 152 7.64 -10.89 -5.40
C ASP A 152 6.70 -9.72 -5.13
N VAL A 153 5.68 -9.92 -4.30
CA VAL A 153 4.73 -8.84 -3.96
C VAL A 153 5.32 -7.84 -2.97
N THR A 154 6.21 -8.27 -2.07
CA THR A 154 6.92 -7.35 -1.15
C THR A 154 7.83 -6.40 -1.93
N LYS A 155 8.58 -6.90 -2.91
CA LYS A 155 9.42 -6.08 -3.80
C LYS A 155 8.60 -5.14 -4.70
N GLN A 156 7.37 -5.52 -5.07
CA GLN A 156 6.47 -4.60 -5.78
C GLN A 156 5.92 -3.51 -4.85
N ALA A 157 5.50 -3.87 -3.64
CA ALA A 157 4.97 -2.95 -2.63
C ALA A 157 5.98 -1.84 -2.28
N TYR A 158 7.28 -2.15 -2.30
CA TYR A 158 8.37 -1.21 -2.05
C TYR A 158 8.20 0.13 -2.79
N ARG A 159 7.84 0.08 -4.08
CA ARG A 159 7.70 1.27 -4.93
C ARG A 159 6.67 2.26 -4.37
N PHE A 160 5.69 1.78 -3.63
CA PHE A 160 4.57 2.58 -3.13
C PHE A 160 4.72 2.96 -1.65
N CYS A 161 5.81 2.55 -0.99
CA CYS A 161 6.12 2.93 0.38
C CYS A 161 6.55 4.41 0.43
N CYS A 162 5.66 5.28 0.90
CA CYS A 162 5.85 6.73 0.95
C CYS A 162 5.81 7.31 2.38
N SER A 163 5.77 6.48 3.41
CA SER A 163 5.86 6.90 4.82
C SER A 163 6.91 6.08 5.59
N ARG A 164 7.38 6.61 6.72
CA ARG A 164 8.31 5.89 7.62
C ARG A 164 7.71 4.57 8.11
N ALA A 165 6.43 4.58 8.44
CA ALA A 165 5.73 3.39 8.92
C ALA A 165 5.63 2.31 7.84
N THR A 166 5.39 2.70 6.58
CA THR A 166 5.31 1.76 5.45
C THR A 166 6.68 1.22 5.06
N MET A 167 7.73 2.04 5.05
CA MET A 167 9.11 1.57 4.91
C MET A 167 9.53 0.60 6.01
N ALA A 168 9.18 0.90 7.27
CA ALA A 168 9.44 -0.01 8.38
C ALA A 168 8.73 -1.37 8.17
N ARG A 169 7.50 -1.36 7.64
CA ARG A 169 6.78 -2.59 7.28
C ARG A 169 7.46 -3.35 6.12
N TYR A 170 7.94 -2.65 5.09
CA TYR A 170 8.73 -3.26 4.01
C TYR A 170 9.96 -4.00 4.55
N TYR A 171 10.77 -3.34 5.40
CA TYR A 171 11.94 -3.99 5.97
C TYR A 171 11.60 -5.16 6.90
N ARG A 172 10.50 -5.09 7.68
CA ARG A 172 10.04 -6.27 8.45
C ARG A 172 9.66 -7.43 7.55
N ASN A 173 9.05 -7.15 6.40
CA ASN A 173 8.72 -8.20 5.45
C ASN A 173 9.99 -8.85 4.87
N MET A 174 10.98 -8.04 4.48
CA MET A 174 12.28 -8.54 4.02
C MET A 174 13.01 -9.30 5.13
N GLY A 175 12.92 -8.83 6.37
CA GLY A 175 13.43 -9.53 7.56
C GLY A 175 12.84 -10.93 7.69
N PHE A 176 11.51 -11.04 7.66
CA PHE A 176 10.82 -12.33 7.69
C PHE A 176 11.25 -13.26 6.55
N TYR A 177 11.38 -12.74 5.33
CA TYR A 177 11.87 -13.52 4.19
C TYR A 177 13.26 -14.09 4.46
N TYR A 178 14.18 -13.28 4.99
CA TYR A 178 15.55 -13.71 5.26
C TYR A 178 15.67 -14.67 6.45
N VAL A 179 14.81 -14.55 7.47
CA VAL A 179 14.68 -15.57 8.52
C VAL A 179 14.30 -16.92 7.90
N ALA A 180 13.28 -16.94 7.03
CA ALA A 180 12.82 -18.15 6.36
C ALA A 180 13.88 -18.77 5.42
N ARG A 181 14.84 -17.96 4.95
CA ARG A 181 15.97 -18.40 4.13
C ARG A 181 17.24 -18.71 4.93
N TYR A 182 17.19 -18.66 6.27
CA TYR A 182 18.34 -18.83 7.17
C TYR A 182 19.46 -17.81 6.98
N ASN A 183 19.17 -16.66 6.37
CA ASN A 183 20.10 -15.55 6.24
C ASN A 183 19.90 -14.57 7.40
N THR A 184 20.42 -14.95 8.56
CA THR A 184 20.17 -14.24 9.83
C THR A 184 20.85 -12.87 9.90
N GLU A 185 21.96 -12.67 9.18
CA GLU A 185 22.64 -11.37 9.04
C GLU A 185 21.73 -10.36 8.33
N ALA A 186 21.24 -10.71 7.14
CA ALA A 186 20.32 -9.85 6.38
C ALA A 186 19.01 -9.62 7.15
N ALA A 187 18.49 -10.66 7.82
CA ALA A 187 17.28 -10.53 8.64
C ALA A 187 17.45 -9.51 9.78
N ARG A 188 18.55 -9.60 10.54
CA ARG A 188 18.88 -8.65 11.62
C ARG A 188 18.99 -7.23 11.07
N VAL A 189 19.72 -7.02 9.96
CA VAL A 189 19.86 -5.70 9.34
C VAL A 189 18.51 -5.14 8.89
N CYS A 190 17.65 -5.95 8.28
CA CYS A 190 16.30 -5.54 7.89
C CYS A 190 15.48 -5.09 9.11
N TYR A 191 15.44 -5.86 10.19
CA TYR A 191 14.70 -5.47 11.40
C TYR A 191 15.30 -4.22 12.07
N THR A 192 16.63 -4.04 12.04
CA THR A 192 17.27 -2.80 12.49
C THR A 192 16.86 -1.61 11.63
N TYR A 193 16.89 -1.74 10.30
CA TYR A 193 16.43 -0.70 9.37
C TYR A 193 14.95 -0.36 9.57
N SER A 194 14.11 -1.35 9.82
CA SER A 194 12.72 -1.11 10.19
C SER A 194 12.63 -0.15 11.37
N ASN A 195 13.39 -0.40 12.43
CA ASN A 195 13.37 0.44 13.64
C ASN A 195 14.00 1.82 13.45
N ILE A 196 14.93 1.98 12.51
CA ILE A 196 15.47 3.30 12.14
C ILE A 196 14.37 4.17 11.51
N TYR A 197 13.54 3.59 10.64
CA TYR A 197 12.39 4.29 10.06
C TYR A 197 11.29 4.48 11.10
N TYR A 198 10.82 3.41 11.72
CA TYR A 198 9.74 3.49 12.69
C TYR A 198 9.88 2.35 13.71
N LYS A 199 10.07 2.72 14.98
CA LYS A 199 10.25 1.76 16.07
C LYS A 199 8.99 0.92 16.24
N THR A 200 9.13 -0.40 16.25
CA THR A 200 8.00 -1.33 16.47
C THR A 200 8.37 -2.47 17.40
N ASP A 201 7.42 -2.88 18.24
CA ASP A 201 7.57 -4.08 19.09
C ASP A 201 7.78 -5.34 18.25
N ASN A 202 7.20 -5.40 17.04
CA ASN A 202 7.36 -6.53 16.13
C ASN A 202 8.84 -6.74 15.75
N ALA A 203 9.53 -5.71 15.25
CA ALA A 203 10.95 -5.82 14.90
C ALA A 203 11.82 -6.16 16.12
N ASP A 204 11.52 -5.59 17.29
CA ASP A 204 12.24 -5.90 18.54
C ASP A 204 12.08 -7.35 18.97
N ASN A 205 10.86 -7.88 18.88
CA ASN A 205 10.58 -9.27 19.21
C ASN A 205 11.28 -10.24 18.26
N GLU A 206 11.32 -9.92 16.96
CA GLU A 206 12.02 -10.73 15.95
C GLU A 206 13.55 -10.71 16.15
N LEU A 207 14.13 -9.54 16.45
CA LEU A 207 15.54 -9.43 16.82
C LEU A 207 15.86 -10.26 18.07
N LYS A 208 15.05 -10.13 19.12
CA LYS A 208 15.19 -10.92 20.35
C LYS A 208 15.05 -12.42 20.11
N TYR A 209 14.12 -12.82 19.25
CA TYR A 209 13.96 -14.22 18.85
C TYR A 209 15.24 -14.75 18.18
N LEU A 210 15.80 -13.99 17.23
CA LEU A 210 17.07 -14.35 16.56
C LEU A 210 18.23 -14.43 17.55
N GLU A 211 18.29 -13.52 18.53
CA GLU A 211 19.33 -13.55 19.56
C GLU A 211 19.26 -14.83 20.40
N GLN A 212 18.06 -15.21 20.83
CA GLN A 212 17.85 -16.42 21.62
C GLN A 212 18.10 -17.69 20.80
N ALA A 213 17.60 -17.74 19.56
CA ALA A 213 17.73 -18.90 18.69
C ALA A 213 19.19 -19.18 18.27
N LEU A 214 19.99 -18.13 18.10
CA LEU A 214 21.40 -18.22 17.71
C LEU A 214 22.36 -18.24 18.90
N ASN A 215 21.87 -17.95 20.12
CA ASN A 215 22.68 -17.69 21.31
C ASN A 215 23.79 -16.66 21.04
N ASP A 216 23.45 -15.62 20.28
CA ASP A 216 24.37 -14.59 19.78
C ASP A 216 23.64 -13.25 19.73
N LYS A 217 24.27 -12.16 20.18
CA LYS A 217 23.63 -10.85 20.21
C LYS A 217 23.52 -10.25 18.80
N THR A 218 22.55 -9.37 18.59
CA THR A 218 22.51 -8.57 17.36
C THR A 218 23.74 -7.66 17.33
N PRO A 219 24.61 -7.75 16.31
CA PRO A 219 25.77 -6.88 16.20
C PRO A 219 25.37 -5.42 16.03
N GLU A 220 26.16 -4.50 16.56
CA GLU A 220 26.05 -3.09 16.22
C GLU A 220 26.69 -2.87 14.84
N TYR A 221 25.86 -2.48 13.86
CA TYR A 221 26.31 -2.16 12.52
C TYR A 221 26.37 -0.65 12.31
N SER A 222 27.43 -0.17 11.67
CA SER A 222 27.40 1.17 11.08
C SER A 222 26.41 1.24 9.93
N VAL A 223 25.92 2.44 9.60
CA VAL A 223 25.00 2.66 8.46
C VAL A 223 25.59 2.09 7.16
N LYS A 224 26.89 2.30 6.93
CA LYS A 224 27.59 1.80 5.74
C LYS A 224 27.58 0.27 5.66
N GLN A 225 27.88 -0.42 6.76
CA GLN A 225 27.86 -1.89 6.78
C GLN A 225 26.45 -2.44 6.52
N MET A 226 25.43 -1.81 7.09
CA MET A 226 24.06 -2.21 6.83
C MET A 226 23.69 -2.03 5.34
N GLN A 227 24.06 -0.91 4.73
CA GLN A 227 23.82 -0.68 3.29
C GLN A 227 24.54 -1.72 2.43
N GLU A 228 25.80 -2.05 2.73
CA GLU A 228 26.53 -3.12 2.02
C GLU A 228 25.84 -4.48 2.13
N ILE A 229 25.27 -4.81 3.30
CA ILE A 229 24.49 -6.04 3.51
C ILE A 229 23.17 -5.99 2.72
N LEU A 230 22.45 -4.88 2.75
CA LEU A 230 21.20 -4.71 1.99
C LEU A 230 21.45 -4.84 0.48
N ASP A 231 22.46 -4.16 -0.05
CA ASP A 231 22.83 -4.19 -1.47
C ASP A 231 23.20 -5.60 -1.94
N LYS A 232 24.04 -6.32 -1.16
CA LYS A 232 24.40 -7.72 -1.44
C LYS A 232 23.18 -8.65 -1.50
N ASN A 233 22.12 -8.31 -0.79
CA ASN A 233 20.89 -9.07 -0.70
C ASN A 233 19.76 -8.46 -1.56
N GLU A 234 20.05 -7.52 -2.46
CA GLU A 234 19.05 -6.89 -3.33
C GLU A 234 17.84 -6.33 -2.55
N VAL A 235 18.14 -5.67 -1.43
CA VAL A 235 17.17 -4.92 -0.63
C VAL A 235 17.47 -3.45 -0.78
N GLU A 236 16.47 -2.66 -1.13
CA GLU A 236 16.64 -1.23 -1.35
C GLU A 236 16.88 -0.50 -0.02
N PRO A 237 17.90 0.36 0.09
CA PRO A 237 18.32 0.99 1.35
C PRO A 237 17.51 2.24 1.74
N GLY A 238 16.45 2.56 1.00
CA GLY A 238 15.61 3.73 1.25
C GLY A 238 14.39 3.77 0.33
N PRO A 239 13.50 4.77 0.47
CA PRO A 239 12.30 4.87 -0.36
C PRO A 239 12.61 5.00 -1.83
N ASP A 240 11.64 4.60 -2.66
CA ASP A 240 11.74 4.77 -4.11
C ASP A 240 11.76 6.26 -4.46
N SER A 241 12.92 6.74 -4.91
CA SER A 241 13.14 8.15 -5.25
C SER A 241 12.19 8.68 -6.34
N LYS A 242 11.73 7.83 -7.27
CA LYS A 242 10.78 8.23 -8.31
C LYS A 242 9.41 8.48 -7.69
N THR A 243 8.92 7.61 -6.81
CA THR A 243 7.67 7.84 -6.07
C THR A 243 7.72 9.11 -5.23
N ILE A 244 8.82 9.33 -4.49
CA ILE A 244 8.97 10.55 -3.68
C ILE A 244 8.97 11.81 -4.56
N GLY A 245 9.70 11.78 -5.69
CA GLY A 245 9.71 12.89 -6.64
C GLY A 245 8.34 13.17 -7.27
N ILE A 246 7.57 12.12 -7.60
CA ILE A 246 6.19 12.26 -8.10
C ILE A 246 5.32 12.96 -7.05
N ILE A 247 5.31 12.48 -5.80
CA ILE A 247 4.46 13.05 -4.74
C ILE A 247 4.83 14.51 -4.46
N TYR A 248 6.13 14.83 -4.41
CA TYR A 248 6.59 16.21 -4.26
C TYR A 248 6.06 17.10 -5.40
N ARG A 249 6.18 16.63 -6.64
CA ARG A 249 5.72 17.39 -7.82
C ARG A 249 4.20 17.59 -7.83
N VAL A 250 3.44 16.61 -7.36
CA VAL A 250 1.98 16.77 -7.15
C VAL A 250 1.72 17.88 -6.14
N GLY A 251 2.48 17.93 -5.04
CA GLY A 251 2.40 19.04 -4.08
C GLY A 251 2.61 20.42 -4.73
N GLU A 252 3.64 20.55 -5.59
CA GLU A 252 3.89 21.80 -6.34
C GLU A 252 2.75 22.15 -7.32
N LEU A 253 2.15 21.16 -7.98
CA LEU A 253 1.00 21.39 -8.86
C LEU A 253 -0.19 21.92 -8.06
N MET A 254 -0.49 21.32 -6.91
CA MET A 254 -1.60 21.76 -6.06
C MET A 254 -1.37 23.15 -5.47
N MET A 255 -0.12 23.52 -5.18
CA MET A 255 0.25 24.91 -4.84
C MET A 255 -0.10 25.89 -5.94
N ASN A 256 0.21 25.56 -7.20
CA ASN A 256 -0.10 26.43 -8.34
C ASN A 256 -1.61 26.57 -8.56
N ASP A 257 -2.36 25.49 -8.31
CA ASP A 257 -3.82 25.46 -8.41
C ASP A 257 -4.51 26.09 -7.19
N LYS A 258 -3.75 26.54 -6.18
CA LYS A 258 -4.21 27.09 -4.90
C LYS A 258 -5.03 26.11 -4.05
N ASP A 259 -4.88 24.81 -4.29
CA ASP A 259 -5.37 23.77 -3.39
C ASP A 259 -4.33 23.51 -2.30
N TYR A 260 -4.22 24.47 -1.37
CA TYR A 260 -3.21 24.46 -0.32
C TYR A 260 -3.36 23.28 0.64
N LYS A 261 -4.58 22.79 0.84
CA LYS A 261 -4.83 21.62 1.69
C LYS A 261 -4.20 20.37 1.08
N LEU A 262 -4.44 20.14 -0.21
CA LEU A 262 -3.90 18.97 -0.88
C LEU A 262 -2.39 19.07 -1.13
N ALA A 263 -1.89 20.28 -1.39
CA ALA A 263 -0.45 20.55 -1.43
C ALA A 263 0.23 20.17 -0.12
N ARG A 264 -0.33 20.67 1.00
CA ARG A 264 0.13 20.37 2.36
C ARG A 264 0.11 18.87 2.64
N ASP A 265 -0.94 18.16 2.24
CA ASP A 265 -1.02 16.70 2.40
C ASP A 265 0.12 15.99 1.63
N CYS A 266 0.39 16.37 0.38
CA CYS A 266 1.48 15.78 -0.42
C CYS A 266 2.86 16.06 0.19
N PHE A 267 3.13 17.31 0.60
CA PHE A 267 4.39 17.66 1.24
C PHE A 267 4.56 17.00 2.60
N SER A 268 3.47 16.76 3.34
CA SER A 268 3.53 16.05 4.62
C SER A 268 3.98 14.60 4.45
N ILE A 269 3.56 13.93 3.37
CA ILE A 269 3.99 12.57 3.03
C ILE A 269 5.50 12.55 2.74
N VAL A 270 5.97 13.47 1.89
CA VAL A 270 7.40 13.56 1.56
C VAL A 270 8.23 13.92 2.79
N TYR A 271 7.75 14.85 3.62
CA TYR A 271 8.43 15.22 4.87
C TYR A 271 8.51 14.06 5.85
N ASP A 272 7.42 13.30 6.04
CA ASP A 272 7.41 12.14 6.93
C ASP A 272 8.58 11.21 6.60
N ILE A 273 8.73 10.85 5.32
CA ILE A 273 9.74 9.86 4.95
C ILE A 273 11.17 10.42 4.83
N THR A 274 11.33 11.66 4.37
CA THR A 274 12.66 12.27 4.12
C THR A 274 13.24 13.01 5.34
N GLN A 275 12.37 13.55 6.20
CA GLN A 275 12.72 14.42 7.33
C GLN A 275 13.53 15.67 6.92
N GLU A 276 13.38 16.14 5.69
CA GLU A 276 14.07 17.34 5.20
C GLU A 276 13.58 18.61 5.88
N THR A 277 14.51 19.42 6.40
CA THR A 277 14.18 20.64 7.15
C THR A 277 13.46 21.69 6.31
N GLN A 278 13.77 21.77 5.02
CA GLN A 278 13.12 22.73 4.09
C GLN A 278 11.62 22.46 3.96
N LEU A 279 11.24 21.18 3.85
CA LEU A 279 9.83 20.77 3.81
C LEU A 279 9.09 21.08 5.11
N LYS A 280 9.77 20.96 6.26
CA LYS A 280 9.18 21.37 7.53
C LYS A 280 8.81 22.86 7.54
N THR A 281 9.72 23.72 7.10
CA THR A 281 9.46 25.16 7.02
C THR A 281 8.30 25.48 6.07
N LEU A 282 8.25 24.81 4.91
CA LEU A 282 7.14 24.95 3.97
C LEU A 282 5.80 24.53 4.57
N LEU A 283 5.76 23.42 5.32
CA LEU A 283 4.55 22.97 6.00
C LEU A 283 4.11 23.94 7.11
N ASP A 284 5.06 24.47 7.89
CA ASP A 284 4.76 25.46 8.93
C ASP A 284 4.22 26.77 8.35
N GLU A 285 4.63 27.16 7.14
CA GLU A 285 4.09 28.31 6.40
C GLU A 285 2.68 28.01 5.86
N LEU A 286 2.47 26.85 5.25
CA LEU A 286 1.17 26.42 4.73
C LEU A 286 0.12 26.27 5.82
N ASP A 287 0.48 25.71 6.97
CA ASP A 287 -0.45 25.54 8.09
C ASP A 287 -0.92 26.93 8.61
N LYS A 288 -0.05 27.95 8.63
CA LYS A 288 -0.45 29.34 8.96
C LYS A 288 -1.41 29.94 7.92
N ASP A 289 -1.07 29.81 6.64
CA ASP A 289 -1.92 30.33 5.56
C ASP A 289 -3.31 29.66 5.57
N LEU A 290 -3.38 28.38 5.90
CA LEU A 290 -4.65 27.65 6.04
C LEU A 290 -5.44 28.05 7.28
N GLU A 291 -4.79 28.37 8.39
CA GLU A 291 -5.44 28.92 9.58
C GLU A 291 -6.02 30.31 9.32
N ASP A 292 -5.24 31.19 8.69
CA ASP A 292 -5.64 32.58 8.39
C ASP A 292 -6.79 32.67 7.36
N ASN A 293 -6.87 31.71 6.42
CA ASN A 293 -7.96 31.65 5.43
C ASN A 293 -9.25 31.00 5.96
N ASN A 294 -9.21 30.33 7.11
CA ASN A 294 -10.37 29.72 7.77
C ASN A 294 -10.93 30.57 8.94
N ALA A 295 -10.29 31.70 9.26
CA ALA A 295 -10.69 32.68 10.27
C ALA A 295 -11.50 33.84 9.69
#